data_AF-I3TCG8-F1
#
_entry.id   AF-I3TCG8-F1
#
_cell.length_a   1.000
_cell.length_b   1.000
_cell.length_c   1.000
_cell.angle_alpha   90.00
_cell.angle_beta   90.00
_cell.angle_gamma   90.00
#
_symmetry.space_group_name_H-M   'P 1'
#
loop_
_entity.id
_entity.type
_entity.pdbx_description
1 polymer ?
#
loop_
_entity_poly.entity_id
_entity_poly.type
_entity_poly.pdbx_seq_one_letter_code
_entity_poly.pdbx_strand_id
1 'polypeptide(L)'
;MYVVVLASQGCGDLAEIKRYKSARKVLMYTRGVERLVRGLTRSIDEEVVLVKVGDFSEENMLKLYVMYPPELVLNCDCSFKFTGYTELVKSSGVEEVNICLDNA
;
A
#
# COMPACT_ATOMS: atom_id res chain seq x y z
N MET A 1 4.07 9.99 -11.04
CA MET A 1 3.86 8.55 -10.82
C MET A 1 3.92 8.31 -9.31
N TYR A 2 3.14 7.36 -8.81
CA TYR A 2 2.93 7.16 -7.37
C TYR A 2 3.43 5.79 -6.92
N VAL A 3 3.99 5.72 -5.71
CA VAL A 3 4.15 4.45 -4.99
C VAL A 3 2.91 4.29 -4.12
N VAL A 4 2.10 3.27 -4.40
CA VAL A 4 0.93 2.97 -3.58
C VAL A 4 1.32 1.96 -2.52
N VAL A 5 1.01 2.26 -1.26
CA VAL A 5 1.27 1.38 -0.11
C VAL A 5 -0.07 0.89 0.42
N LEU A 6 -0.29 -0.41 0.41
CA LEU A 6 -1.47 -1.05 0.99
C LEU A 6 -1.15 -1.42 2.44
N ALA A 7 -1.57 -0.56 3.36
CA ALA A 7 -1.30 -0.73 4.78
C ALA A 7 -2.42 -1.51 5.48
N SER A 8 -2.07 -2.67 6.04
CA SER A 8 -2.94 -3.60 6.75
C SER A 8 -2.37 -3.95 8.13
N GLN A 9 -3.10 -4.74 8.93
CA GLN A 9 -2.69 -5.11 10.30
C GLN A 9 -1.37 -5.91 10.33
N GLY A 10 -0.98 -6.53 9.21
CA GLY A 10 0.30 -7.20 9.02
C GLY A 10 1.48 -6.27 8.72
N CYS A 11 1.25 -4.97 8.56
CA CYS A 11 2.33 -3.99 8.45
C CYS A 11 3.14 -3.97 9.74
N GLY A 12 4.36 -4.52 9.71
CA GLY A 12 5.41 -4.11 10.64
C GLY A 12 6.66 -3.67 9.91
N ASP A 13 7.75 -3.50 10.67
CA ASP A 13 8.86 -2.56 10.45
C ASP A 13 8.96 -1.92 9.05
N LEU A 14 8.62 -0.64 9.03
CA LEU A 14 8.30 0.16 7.85
C LEU A 14 9.54 0.73 7.17
N ALA A 15 10.73 0.27 7.57
CA ALA A 15 12.01 0.58 6.96
C ALA A 15 12.04 0.21 5.46
N GLU A 16 11.29 -0.82 5.06
CA GLU A 16 11.19 -1.26 3.67
C GLU A 16 10.49 -0.24 2.77
N ILE A 17 9.40 0.39 3.24
CA ILE A 17 8.68 1.45 2.50
C ILE A 17 9.60 2.65 2.20
N LYS A 18 10.56 2.92 3.09
CA LYS A 18 11.52 4.02 2.93
C LYS A 18 12.61 3.74 1.91
N ARG A 19 12.83 2.48 1.51
CA ARG A 19 13.81 2.14 0.47
C ARG A 19 13.35 2.64 -0.91
N TYR A 20 12.05 2.82 -1.10
CA TYR A 20 11.44 3.32 -2.34
C TYR A 20 11.33 4.85 -2.33
N LYS A 21 12.49 5.52 -2.40
CA LYS A 21 12.66 6.98 -2.19
C LYS A 21 12.13 7.90 -3.30
N SER A 22 11.79 7.39 -4.48
CA SER A 22 11.71 8.23 -5.69
C SER A 22 10.31 8.70 -6.10
N ALA A 23 9.25 8.42 -5.34
CA ALA A 23 7.88 8.80 -5.74
C ALA A 23 7.02 9.34 -4.60
N ARG A 24 6.03 10.17 -4.99
CA ARG A 24 4.92 10.58 -4.12
C ARG A 24 4.22 9.31 -3.62
N LYS A 25 4.02 9.20 -2.31
CA LYS A 25 3.49 7.98 -1.70
C LYS A 25 2.01 8.12 -1.43
N VAL A 26 1.22 7.14 -1.82
CA VAL A 26 -0.20 7.04 -1.46
C VAL A 26 -0.35 5.90 -0.46
N LEU A 27 -0.59 6.23 0.80
CA LEU A 27 -0.87 5.22 1.82
C LEU A 27 -2.38 4.96 1.85
N MET A 28 -2.75 3.79 1.34
CA MET A 28 -4.11 3.27 1.37
C MET A 28 -4.26 2.34 2.56
N TYR A 29 -5.29 2.55 3.39
CA TYR A 29 -5.39 1.81 4.64
C TYR A 29 -6.81 1.60 5.15
N THR A 30 -7.02 0.50 5.85
CA THR A 30 -8.30 0.21 6.52
C THR A 30 -8.39 0.87 7.89
N ARG A 31 -9.61 0.93 8.45
CA ARG A 31 -9.85 1.55 9.78
C ARG A 31 -8.95 0.97 10.89
N GLY A 32 -8.60 -0.31 10.80
CA GLY A 32 -7.86 -1.03 11.85
C GLY A 32 -6.42 -0.56 12.05
N VAL A 33 -5.84 0.19 11.11
CA VAL A 33 -4.41 0.54 11.12
C VAL A 33 -4.14 2.04 11.00
N GLU A 34 -5.15 2.89 11.22
CA GLU A 34 -5.00 4.34 11.13
C GLU A 34 -3.87 4.89 12.02
N ARG A 35 -3.73 4.35 13.24
CA ARG A 35 -2.64 4.77 14.15
C ARG A 35 -1.26 4.46 13.57
N LEU A 36 -1.10 3.30 12.96
CA LEU A 36 0.14 2.88 12.32
C LEU A 36 0.47 3.78 11.12
N VAL A 37 -0.54 4.07 10.29
CA VAL A 37 -0.40 4.94 9.11
C VAL A 37 -0.07 6.38 9.46
N ARG A 38 -0.63 6.92 10.56
CA ARG A 38 -0.24 8.24 11.07
C ARG A 38 1.18 8.26 11.62
N GLY A 39 1.67 7.13 12.15
CA GLY A 39 3.08 6.97 12.51
C GLY A 39 3.99 7.00 11.28
N LEU A 40 3.59 6.27 10.23
CA LEU A 40 4.27 6.23 8.93
C LEU A 40 4.49 7.62 8.35
N THR A 41 3.43 8.43 8.27
CA THR A 41 3.49 9.77 7.65
C THR A 41 4.47 10.70 8.34
N ARG A 42 4.71 10.54 9.63
CA ARG A 42 5.68 11.35 10.38
C ARG A 42 7.13 10.96 10.11
N SER A 43 7.34 9.77 9.55
CA SER A 43 8.65 9.15 9.37
C SER A 43 9.13 9.15 7.90
N ILE A 44 8.25 9.58 7.00
CA ILE A 44 8.44 9.69 5.56
C ILE A 44 8.67 11.18 5.30
N ASP A 45 9.85 11.54 4.77
CA ASP A 45 10.22 12.93 4.51
C ASP A 45 9.62 13.46 3.20
N GLU A 46 8.97 12.57 2.42
CA GLU A 46 8.33 12.87 1.15
C GLU A 46 6.84 13.21 1.27
N GLU A 47 6.25 13.75 0.21
CA GLU A 47 4.81 14.01 0.15
C GLU A 47 4.02 12.70 0.22
N VAL A 48 3.11 12.65 1.20
CA VAL A 48 2.24 11.51 1.47
C VAL A 48 0.78 11.89 1.29
N VAL A 49 0.08 11.13 0.46
CA VAL A 49 -1.38 11.15 0.37
C VAL A 49 -1.93 10.03 1.24
N LEU A 50 -2.86 10.35 2.13
CA LEU A 50 -3.54 9.38 2.98
C LEU A 50 -4.92 9.07 2.42
N VAL A 51 -5.18 7.80 2.11
CA VAL A 51 -6.49 7.34 1.66
C VAL A 51 -7.00 6.24 2.58
N LYS A 52 -8.03 6.58 3.36
CA LYS A 52 -8.72 5.63 4.23
C LYS A 52 -9.81 4.92 3.45
N VAL A 53 -9.76 3.59 3.42
CA VAL A 53 -10.78 2.74 2.80
C VAL A 53 -11.51 1.90 3.85
N GLY A 54 -12.73 1.46 3.51
CA GLY A 54 -13.48 0.51 4.32
C GLY A 54 -12.81 -0.86 4.30
N ASP A 55 -12.52 -1.33 3.09
CA ASP A 55 -11.83 -2.58 2.75
C ASP A 55 -10.97 -2.39 1.49
N PHE A 56 -10.10 -3.35 1.20
CA PHE A 56 -9.33 -3.42 -0.05
C PHE A 56 -10.08 -4.21 -1.13
N SER A 57 -11.37 -3.93 -1.33
CA SER A 57 -12.13 -4.51 -2.44
C SER A 57 -11.57 -4.06 -3.80
N GLU A 58 -11.73 -4.90 -4.82
CA GLU A 58 -11.26 -4.62 -6.19
C GLU A 58 -11.75 -3.26 -6.71
N GLU A 59 -13.02 -2.92 -6.44
CA GLU A 59 -13.61 -1.63 -6.81
C GLU A 59 -12.88 -0.44 -6.16
N ASN A 60 -12.59 -0.52 -4.86
CA ASN A 60 -11.88 0.53 -4.14
C ASN A 60 -10.44 0.69 -4.63
N MET A 61 -9.78 -0.43 -4.93
CA MET A 61 -8.44 -0.45 -5.51
C MET A 61 -8.41 0.18 -6.91
N LEU A 62 -9.34 -0.21 -7.79
CA LEU A 62 -9.45 0.33 -9.15
C LEU A 62 -9.68 1.84 -9.15
N LYS A 63 -10.61 2.33 -8.33
CA LYS A 63 -10.84 3.78 -8.17
C LYS A 63 -9.57 4.50 -7.76
N LEU A 64 -8.82 3.94 -6.81
CA LEU A 64 -7.56 4.52 -6.36
C LEU A 64 -6.50 4.55 -7.47
N TYR A 65 -6.42 3.50 -8.29
CA TYR A 65 -5.36 3.35 -9.30
C TYR A 65 -5.61 4.25 -10.51
N VAL A 66 -6.88 4.51 -10.81
CA VAL A 66 -7.27 5.52 -11.79
C VAL A 66 -6.92 6.92 -11.28
N MET A 67 -7.16 7.23 -10.01
CA MET A 67 -6.85 8.55 -9.42
C MET A 67 -5.35 8.77 -9.20
N TYR A 68 -4.65 7.72 -8.79
CA TYR A 68 -3.23 7.73 -8.47
C TYR A 68 -2.54 6.57 -9.19
N PRO A 69 -2.25 6.71 -10.50
CA PRO A 69 -1.61 5.66 -11.28
C PRO A 69 -0.29 5.21 -10.64
N PRO A 70 -0.22 3.96 -10.16
CA PRO A 70 0.96 3.47 -9.47
C PRO A 70 2.03 3.09 -10.48
N GLU A 71 3.29 3.37 -10.13
CA GLU A 71 4.44 2.72 -10.77
C GLU A 71 4.87 1.46 -10.03
N LEU A 72 4.53 1.39 -8.75
CA LEU A 72 4.90 0.33 -7.82
C LEU A 72 3.83 0.23 -6.74
N VAL A 73 3.51 -1.01 -6.38
CA VAL A 73 2.61 -1.34 -5.28
C VAL A 73 3.41 -2.01 -4.18
N LEU A 74 3.37 -1.43 -2.98
CA LEU A 74 3.92 -2.04 -1.76
C LEU A 74 2.76 -2.64 -0.97
N ASN A 75 2.62 -3.96 -1.05
CA ASN A 75 1.54 -4.68 -0.39
C ASN A 75 2.00 -5.20 0.97
N CYS A 76 1.44 -4.66 2.05
CA CYS A 76 1.73 -5.09 3.42
C CYS A 76 0.57 -5.89 4.04
N ASP A 77 -0.39 -6.34 3.22
CA ASP A 77 -1.46 -7.22 3.66
C ASP A 77 -1.03 -8.68 3.57
N CYS A 78 -0.55 -9.20 4.70
CA CYS A 78 -0.11 -10.59 4.82
C CYS A 78 -1.25 -11.59 4.98
N SER A 79 -2.50 -11.13 4.94
CA SER A 79 -3.62 -12.05 4.77
C SER A 79 -3.67 -12.44 3.29
N PHE A 80 -3.43 -13.72 2.99
CA PHE A 80 -3.56 -14.33 1.65
C PHE A 80 -4.95 -14.16 0.99
N LYS A 81 -5.86 -13.37 1.58
CA LYS A 81 -7.23 -13.14 1.13
C LYS A 81 -7.33 -12.21 -0.09
N PHE A 82 -6.24 -11.59 -0.53
CA PHE A 82 -6.23 -10.62 -1.64
C PHE A 82 -5.78 -11.19 -3.00
N THR A 83 -5.98 -12.49 -3.23
CA THR A 83 -5.59 -13.16 -4.48
C THR A 83 -6.28 -12.62 -5.74
N GLY A 84 -7.51 -12.11 -5.67
CA GLY A 84 -8.22 -11.58 -6.84
C GLY A 84 -7.66 -10.25 -7.35
N TYR A 85 -7.16 -9.41 -6.44
CA TYR A 85 -6.61 -8.10 -6.78
C TYR A 85 -5.17 -8.18 -7.34
N THR A 86 -4.38 -9.15 -6.88
CA THR A 86 -3.02 -9.42 -7.37
C THR A 86 -3.02 -9.69 -8.88
N GLU A 87 -4.06 -10.34 -9.40
CA GLU A 87 -4.22 -10.58 -10.84
C GLU A 87 -4.46 -9.28 -11.63
N LEU A 88 -5.20 -8.33 -11.05
CA LEU A 88 -5.48 -7.05 -11.67
C LEU A 88 -4.23 -6.14 -11.72
N VAL A 89 -3.41 -6.15 -10.66
CA VAL A 89 -2.11 -5.46 -10.67
C VAL A 89 -1.17 -6.09 -11.68
N LYS A 90 -1.04 -7.43 -11.66
CA LYS A 90 -0.20 -8.16 -12.62
C LYS A 90 -0.60 -7.90 -14.07
N SER A 91 -1.89 -7.85 -14.37
CA SER A 91 -2.39 -7.57 -15.73
C SER A 91 -2.18 -6.10 -16.15
N SER A 92 -2.05 -5.18 -15.20
CA SER A 92 -1.73 -3.76 -15.48
C SER A 92 -0.26 -3.49 -15.75
N GLY A 93 0.62 -4.49 -15.61
CA GLY A 93 2.06 -4.37 -15.80
C GLY A 93 2.78 -3.59 -14.70
N VAL A 94 2.07 -3.25 -13.61
CA VAL A 94 2.63 -2.58 -12.45
C VAL A 94 3.30 -3.61 -11.55
N GLU A 95 4.51 -3.30 -11.08
CA GLU A 95 5.23 -4.17 -10.14
C GLU A 95 4.56 -4.15 -8.77
N GLU A 96 4.43 -5.32 -8.14
CA GLU A 96 3.94 -5.48 -6.79
C GLU A 96 5.01 -6.14 -5.92
N VAL A 97 5.38 -5.48 -4.84
CA VAL A 97 6.31 -5.98 -3.83
C VAL A 97 5.51 -6.27 -2.57
N ASN A 98 5.51 -7.53 -2.17
CA ASN A 98 4.92 -7.95 -0.90
C ASN A 98 5.91 -7.68 0.23
N ILE A 99 5.58 -6.72 1.10
CA ILE A 99 6.33 -6.39 2.31
C ILE A 99 5.59 -7.03 3.47
N CYS A 100 5.79 -8.33 3.63
CA CYS A 100 5.33 -9.03 4.80
C CYS A 100 6.46 -9.15 5.81
N LEU A 101 6.16 -8.89 7.07
CA LEU A 101 6.98 -9.46 8.11
C LEU A 101 6.82 -10.97 7.99
N ASP A 102 7.93 -11.66 7.68
CA ASP A 102 8.04 -13.06 8.08
C ASP A 102 7.62 -13.12 9.55
N ASN A 103 6.57 -13.88 9.85
CA ASN A 103 6.25 -14.23 11.22
C ASN A 103 7.47 -14.98 11.77
N ALA A 104 8.41 -14.25 12.37
CA ALA A 104 9.39 -14.80 13.28
C ALA A 104 8.70 -15.15 14.60
#